data_AF-A0A661XH69-F1
#
_entry.id   AF-A0A661XH69-F1
#
_cell.length_a   1.000
_cell.length_b   1.000
_cell.length_c   1.000
_cell.angle_alpha   90.00
_cell.angle_beta   90.00
_cell.angle_gamma   90.00
#
_symmetry.space_group_name_H-M   'P 1'
#
loop_
_entity.id
_entity.type
_entity.pdbx_description
1 polymer ?
#
loop_
_entity_poly.entity_id
_entity_poly.type
_entity_poly.pdbx_seq_one_letter_code
_entity_poly.pdbx_strand_id
1 'polypeptide(L)'
;MKTTRKLSVFEKYLTLWVLACIGIGILLGKVTPEVAIKLDSFSIYNVSIPIAVCLFFMMYPIMVKIDFKEVVKAAKTPKPVALTLLINWAIKPFTMYLIASFFLGFLFKGLLPGTEIIKTGQEVELWRSYISGTILLGIAPCTA
;
A
#
# COMPACT_ATOMS: atom_id res chain seq x y z
N MET A 1 24.99 -31.16 -8.25
CA MET A 1 25.13 -30.68 -6.86
C MET A 1 24.10 -29.56 -6.66
N LYS A 2 23.01 -29.77 -5.91
CA LYS A 2 22.02 -28.71 -5.62
C LYS A 2 22.61 -27.82 -4.54
N THR A 3 23.15 -26.67 -4.91
CA THR A 3 23.61 -25.64 -3.96
C THR A 3 22.38 -25.10 -3.24
N THR A 4 22.18 -25.51 -1.98
CA THR A 4 21.08 -24.99 -1.15
C THR A 4 21.35 -23.50 -0.93
N ARG A 5 20.59 -22.63 -1.59
CA ARG A 5 20.70 -21.17 -1.41
C ARG A 5 20.30 -20.85 0.03
N LYS A 6 21.28 -20.61 0.90
CA LYS A 6 21.01 -20.15 2.27
C LYS A 6 20.47 -18.72 2.16
N LEU A 7 19.28 -18.49 2.70
CA LEU A 7 18.69 -17.15 2.79
C LEU A 7 19.65 -16.24 3.56
N SER A 8 19.82 -15.01 3.08
CA SER A 8 20.61 -14.01 3.79
C SER A 8 19.98 -13.73 5.16
N VAL A 9 20.79 -13.36 6.15
CA VAL A 9 20.30 -12.98 7.49
C VAL A 9 19.26 -11.86 7.37
N PHE A 10 19.43 -10.95 6.40
CA PHE A 10 18.47 -9.90 6.10
C PHE A 10 17.12 -10.43 5.61
N GLU A 11 17.13 -11.36 4.64
CA GLU A 11 15.90 -11.98 4.10
C GLU A 11 15.16 -12.78 5.18
N LYS A 12 15.92 -13.46 6.06
CA LYS A 12 15.37 -14.26 7.15
C LYS A 12 14.64 -13.42 8.20
N TYR A 13 15.12 -12.21 8.49
CA TYR A 13 14.56 -11.33 9.51
C TYR A 13 13.81 -10.13 8.91
N LEU A 14 13.44 -10.17 7.63
CA LEU A 14 12.82 -9.05 6.92
C LEU A 14 11.58 -8.51 7.64
N THR A 15 10.73 -9.37 8.18
CA THR A 15 9.53 -8.97 8.94
C THR A 15 9.88 -8.14 10.18
N LEU A 16 10.95 -8.50 10.90
CA LEU A 16 11.40 -7.74 12.07
C LEU A 16 11.96 -6.38 11.67
N TRP A 17 12.72 -6.33 10.57
CA TRP A 17 13.23 -5.06 10.02
C TRP A 17 12.10 -4.13 9.58
N VAL A 18 11.08 -4.65 8.90
CA VAL A 18 9.90 -3.85 8.49
C VAL A 18 9.18 -3.30 9.72
N LEU A 19 8.96 -4.12 10.75
CA LEU A 19 8.30 -3.68 11.98
C LEU A 19 9.14 -2.62 12.72
N ALA A 20 10.46 -2.80 12.79
CA ALA A 20 11.37 -1.81 13.34
C ALA A 20 11.31 -0.48 12.55
N CYS A 21 11.33 -0.52 11.22
CA CYS A 21 11.20 0.67 10.37
C CYS A 21 9.88 1.40 10.57
N ILE A 22 8.76 0.67 10.69
CA ILE A 22 7.44 1.26 10.99
C ILE A 22 7.48 1.95 12.36
N GLY A 23 8.01 1.27 13.39
CA GLY A 23 8.09 1.82 14.74
C GLY A 23 8.96 3.07 14.82
N ILE A 24 10.15 3.04 14.20
CA ILE A 24 11.06 4.19 14.13
C ILE A 24 10.40 5.35 13.36
N GLY A 25 9.72 5.06 12.24
CA GLY A 25 9.01 6.06 11.44
C GLY A 25 7.91 6.77 12.23
N ILE A 26 7.09 6.02 12.99
CA ILE A 26 6.05 6.58 13.86
C ILE A 26 6.69 7.45 14.96
N LEU A 27 7.75 6.96 15.61
CA LEU A 27 8.43 7.70 16.68
C LEU A 27 9.02 9.03 16.18
N LEU A 28 9.71 9.01 15.04
CA LEU A 28 10.26 10.22 14.40
C LEU A 28 9.14 11.19 13.98
N GLY A 29 8.03 10.68 13.43
CA GLY A 29 6.87 11.50 13.08
C GLY A 29 6.23 12.20 14.29
N LYS A 30 6.28 11.58 15.47
CA LYS A 30 5.73 12.15 16.71
C LYS A 30 6.69 13.11 17.43
N VAL A 31 7.98 12.82 17.44
CA VAL A 31 9.00 13.64 18.14
C VAL A 31 9.40 14.87 17.33
N THR A 32 9.45 14.75 16.01
CA THR A 32 9.83 15.85 15.10
C THR A 32 8.77 16.08 14.01
N PRO A 33 7.60 16.65 14.35
CA PRO A 33 6.54 16.90 13.38
C PRO A 33 6.96 17.86 12.26
N GLU A 34 7.94 18.75 12.53
CA GLU A 34 8.52 19.63 11.51
C GLU A 34 9.14 18.88 10.34
N VAL A 35 9.71 17.69 10.57
CA VAL A 35 10.29 16.86 9.49
C VAL A 35 9.18 16.33 8.60
N ALA A 36 8.06 15.89 9.18
CA ALA A 36 6.89 15.44 8.43
C ALA A 36 6.27 16.58 7.60
N ILE A 37 6.15 17.78 8.19
CA ILE A 37 5.62 18.97 7.50
C ILE A 37 6.55 19.40 6.36
N LYS A 38 7.88 19.40 6.57
CA LYS A 38 8.85 19.70 5.50
C LYS A 38 8.77 18.68 4.37
N LEU A 39 8.69 17.39 4.68
CA LEU A 39 8.51 16.34 3.67
C LEU A 39 7.20 16.47 2.90
N ASP A 40 6.12 16.89 3.57
CA ASP A 40 4.84 17.16 2.93
C ASP A 40 4.84 18.46 2.10
N SER A 41 5.65 19.45 2.48
CA SER A 41 5.85 20.68 1.70
C SER A 41 6.54 20.43 0.35
N PHE A 42 7.30 19.34 0.23
CA PHE A 42 7.80 18.82 -1.05
C PHE A 42 6.74 18.02 -1.83
N SER A 43 5.45 18.37 -1.69
CA SER A 43 4.38 17.79 -2.48
C SER A 43 3.94 18.72 -3.61
N ILE A 44 3.70 18.15 -4.79
CA ILE A 44 3.16 18.83 -5.96
C ILE A 44 1.86 18.10 -6.33
N TYR A 45 0.77 18.85 -6.52
CA TYR A 45 -0.56 18.29 -6.82
C TYR A 45 -1.00 17.14 -5.89
N ASN A 46 -0.82 17.30 -4.57
CA ASN A 46 -1.15 16.31 -3.54
C ASN A 46 -0.28 15.04 -3.50
N VAL A 47 0.79 14.95 -4.31
CA VAL A 47 1.72 13.82 -4.31
C VAL A 47 3.08 14.24 -3.77
N SER A 48 3.56 13.58 -2.71
CA SER A 48 4.88 13.87 -2.12
C SER A 48 6.00 13.37 -3.05
N ILE A 49 6.86 14.29 -3.51
CA ILE A 49 7.97 13.97 -4.43
C ILE A 49 8.89 12.87 -3.85
N PRO A 50 9.31 12.92 -2.57
CA PRO A 50 10.19 11.88 -2.02
C PRO A 50 9.54 10.48 -2.08
N ILE A 51 8.25 10.40 -1.77
CA ILE A 51 7.50 9.14 -1.81
C ILE A 51 7.37 8.65 -3.26
N ALA A 52 7.06 9.54 -4.19
CA ALA A 52 6.97 9.20 -5.61
C ALA A 52 8.28 8.66 -6.18
N VAL A 53 9.42 9.26 -5.82
CA VAL A 53 10.75 8.79 -6.23
C VAL A 53 11.03 7.40 -5.65
N CYS A 54 10.76 7.18 -4.35
CA CYS A 54 10.93 5.86 -3.73
C CYS A 54 10.06 4.79 -4.41
N LEU A 55 8.78 5.09 -4.66
CA LEU A 55 7.87 4.18 -5.36
C LEU A 55 8.32 3.91 -6.80
N PHE A 56 8.85 4.91 -7.50
CA PHE A 56 9.42 4.73 -8.85
C PHE A 56 10.60 3.75 -8.82
N PHE A 57 11.54 3.91 -7.87
CA PHE A 57 12.66 2.99 -7.72
C PHE A 57 12.26 1.58 -7.28
N MET A 58 11.12 1.41 -6.60
CA MET A 58 10.58 0.09 -6.28
C MET A 58 9.91 -0.57 -7.51
N MET A 59 9.22 0.23 -8.33
CA MET A 59 8.50 -0.28 -9.50
C MET A 59 9.42 -0.54 -10.71
N TYR A 60 10.46 0.28 -10.89
CA TYR A 60 11.37 0.20 -12.04
C TYR A 60 12.06 -1.17 -12.19
N PRO A 61 12.62 -1.80 -11.13
CA PRO A 61 13.25 -3.11 -11.25
C PRO A 61 12.28 -4.21 -11.67
N ILE A 62 11.02 -4.14 -11.23
CA ILE A 62 9.99 -5.10 -11.61
C ILE A 62 9.67 -4.91 -13.10
N MET A 63 9.46 -3.66 -13.53
CA MET A 63 9.15 -3.31 -14.92
C MET A 63 10.21 -3.78 -15.92
N VAL A 64 11.50 -3.56 -15.62
CA VAL A 64 12.62 -3.96 -16.51
C VAL A 64 12.82 -5.48 -16.55
N LYS A 65 12.36 -6.22 -15.53
CA LYS A 65 12.45 -7.69 -15.47
C LYS A 65 11.31 -8.42 -16.22
N ILE A 66 10.33 -7.70 -16.77
CA ILE A 66 9.20 -8.32 -17.47
C ILE A 66 9.68 -8.92 -18.81
N ASP A 67 9.49 -10.23 -18.98
CA ASP A 67 9.72 -10.91 -20.26
C ASP A 67 8.45 -10.86 -21.14
N PHE A 68 8.53 -10.19 -22.29
CA PHE A 68 7.43 -10.08 -23.24
C PHE A 68 6.92 -11.43 -23.74
N LYS A 69 7.73 -12.49 -23.77
CA LYS A 69 7.29 -13.83 -24.17
C LYS A 69 6.28 -14.39 -23.18
N GLU A 70 6.48 -14.18 -21.88
CA GLU A 70 5.56 -14.63 -20.83
C GLU A 70 4.25 -13.80 -20.87
N VAL A 71 4.33 -12.51 -21.21
CA VAL A 71 3.13 -11.68 -21.43
C VAL A 71 2.28 -12.20 -22.59
N VAL A 72 2.90 -12.52 -23.73
CA VAL A 72 2.20 -13.10 -24.90
C VAL A 72 1.61 -14.47 -24.57
N LYS A 73 2.31 -15.28 -23.78
CA LYS A 73 1.82 -16.59 -23.32
C LYS A 73 0.62 -16.45 -22.38
N ALA A 74 0.66 -15.50 -21.44
CA ALA A 74 -0.46 -15.20 -20.55
C ALA A 74 -1.70 -14.75 -21.36
N ALA A 75 -1.50 -13.93 -22.41
CA ALA A 75 -2.59 -13.52 -23.30
C ALA A 75 -3.22 -14.69 -24.07
N LYS A 76 -2.45 -15.76 -24.36
CA LYS A 76 -2.97 -16.99 -25.01
C LYS A 76 -3.73 -17.91 -24.05
N THR A 77 -3.64 -17.69 -22.74
CA THR A 77 -4.37 -18.45 -21.72
C THR A 77 -5.32 -17.52 -20.94
N PRO A 78 -6.48 -17.15 -21.50
CA PRO A 78 -7.34 -16.14 -20.89
C PRO A 78 -8.08 -16.62 -19.64
N LYS A 79 -8.34 -17.92 -19.48
CA LYS A 79 -9.15 -18.42 -18.35
C LYS A 79 -8.52 -18.09 -16.97
N PRO A 80 -7.23 -18.40 -16.71
CA PRO A 80 -6.61 -18.04 -15.43
C PRO A 80 -6.46 -16.53 -15.26
N VAL A 81 -6.09 -15.81 -16.31
CA VAL A 81 -5.90 -14.34 -16.27
C VAL A 81 -7.23 -13.64 -15.94
N ALA A 82 -8.32 -14.01 -16.62
CA ALA A 82 -9.65 -13.46 -16.36
C ALA A 82 -10.13 -13.75 -14.94
N LEU A 83 -9.88 -14.96 -14.41
CA LEU A 83 -10.21 -15.29 -13.02
C LEU A 83 -9.44 -14.40 -12.04
N THR A 84 -8.13 -14.24 -12.23
CA THR A 84 -7.32 -13.37 -11.36
C THR A 84 -7.77 -11.91 -11.43
N LEU A 85 -8.11 -11.42 -12.63
CA LEU A 85 -8.59 -10.05 -12.82
C LEU A 85 -9.94 -9.85 -12.12
N LEU A 86 -10.88 -10.80 -12.27
CA LEU A 86 -12.17 -10.77 -11.62
C LEU A 86 -12.02 -10.78 -10.10
N ILE A 87 -11.15 -11.63 -9.55
CA ILE A 87 -10.91 -11.66 -8.10
C ILE A 87 -10.29 -10.33 -7.63
N ASN A 88 -9.28 -9.82 -8.33
CA ASN A 88 -8.54 -8.63 -7.91
C ASN A 88 -9.34 -7.34 -8.05
N TRP A 89 -10.16 -7.21 -9.09
CA TRP A 89 -10.89 -5.97 -9.40
C TRP A 89 -12.36 -6.00 -8.99
N ALA A 90 -13.03 -7.15 -9.06
CA ALA A 90 -14.42 -7.26 -8.62
C ALA A 90 -14.47 -7.68 -7.15
N ILE A 91 -13.91 -8.83 -6.78
CA ILE A 91 -14.16 -9.37 -5.44
C ILE A 91 -13.41 -8.59 -4.36
N LYS A 92 -12.10 -8.39 -4.52
CA LYS A 92 -11.23 -7.82 -3.48
C LYS A 92 -11.66 -6.42 -3.00
N PRO A 93 -12.02 -5.44 -3.86
CA PRO A 93 -12.42 -4.11 -3.39
C PRO A 93 -13.73 -4.12 -2.60
N PHE A 94 -14.72 -4.92 -3.03
CA PHE A 94 -16.00 -5.02 -2.31
C PHE A 94 -15.85 -5.78 -0.99
N THR A 95 -15.06 -6.87 -0.97
CA THR A 95 -14.75 -7.57 0.28
C THR A 95 -14.02 -6.63 1.25
N MET A 96 -13.06 -5.84 0.77
CA MET A 96 -12.35 -4.86 1.60
C MET A 96 -13.29 -3.79 2.13
N TYR A 97 -14.18 -3.25 1.30
CA TYR A 97 -15.20 -2.29 1.72
C TYR A 97 -16.13 -2.87 2.80
N LEU A 98 -16.64 -4.08 2.61
CA LEU A 98 -17.54 -4.74 3.58
C LEU A 98 -16.86 -4.93 4.93
N ILE A 99 -15.64 -5.47 4.92
CA ILE A 99 -14.85 -5.70 6.15
C ILE A 99 -14.52 -4.35 6.81
N ALA A 100 -14.00 -3.39 6.05
CA ALA A 100 -13.63 -2.08 6.59
C ALA A 100 -14.85 -1.33 7.16
N SER A 101 -16.00 -1.38 6.49
CA SER A 101 -17.23 -0.74 6.97
C SER A 101 -17.75 -1.38 8.25
N PHE A 102 -17.69 -2.71 8.36
CA PHE A 102 -18.10 -3.41 9.58
C PHE A 102 -17.16 -3.09 10.74
N PHE A 103 -15.84 -3.19 10.54
CA PHE A 103 -14.89 -2.97 11.63
C PHE A 103 -14.70 -1.50 11.96
N LEU A 104 -14.41 -0.63 10.99
CA LEU A 104 -14.11 0.79 11.24
C LEU A 104 -15.37 1.66 11.37
N GLY A 105 -16.43 1.31 10.64
CA GLY A 105 -17.69 2.08 10.62
C GLY A 105 -18.69 1.69 11.72
N PHE A 106 -18.68 0.43 12.17
CA PHE A 106 -19.61 -0.06 13.21
C PHE A 106 -18.89 -0.42 14.51
N LEU A 107 -17.94 -1.37 14.49
CA LEU A 107 -17.33 -1.90 15.72
C LEU A 107 -16.38 -0.92 16.42
N PHE A 108 -15.49 -0.27 15.67
CA PHE A 108 -14.42 0.59 16.18
C PHE A 108 -14.69 2.09 16.02
N LYS A 109 -15.90 2.47 15.60
CA LYS A 109 -16.26 3.89 15.42
C LYS A 109 -15.99 4.71 16.69
N GLY A 110 -16.27 4.16 17.87
CA GLY A 110 -16.01 4.81 19.15
C GLY A 110 -14.52 4.93 19.53
N LEU A 111 -13.66 4.08 18.96
CA LEU A 111 -12.20 4.13 19.16
C LEU A 111 -11.50 5.09 18.18
N LEU A 112 -12.23 5.63 17.20
CA LEU A 112 -11.72 6.55 16.18
C LEU A 112 -12.35 7.95 16.30
N PRO A 113 -12.27 8.63 17.46
CA PRO A 113 -12.77 9.99 17.58
C PRO A 113 -11.84 10.97 16.85
N GLY A 114 -12.42 11.84 16.02
CA GLY A 114 -11.68 12.92 15.39
C GLY A 114 -12.12 13.21 13.96
N THR A 115 -11.74 14.38 13.49
CA THR A 115 -11.84 14.81 12.10
C THR A 115 -10.45 15.04 11.55
N GLU A 116 -10.25 14.69 10.29
CA GLU A 116 -9.04 14.97 9.54
C GLU A 116 -9.35 16.07 8.53
N ILE A 117 -8.44 17.05 8.44
CA ILE A 117 -8.51 18.09 7.43
C ILE A 117 -7.76 17.57 6.21
N ILE A 118 -8.50 17.26 5.14
CA ILE A 118 -7.89 16.87 3.87
C ILE A 118 -7.20 18.10 3.27
N LYS A 119 -6.16 17.91 2.44
CA LYS A 119 -5.46 18.98 1.71
C LYS A 119 -6.38 19.94 0.92
N THR A 120 -7.61 19.52 0.60
CA THR A 120 -8.68 20.33 -0.02
C THR A 120 -9.40 21.27 0.97
N GLY A 121 -9.06 21.25 2.26
CA GLY A 121 -9.69 22.04 3.32
C GLY A 121 -11.02 21.48 3.83
N GLN A 122 -11.43 20.28 3.41
CA GLN A 122 -12.64 19.63 3.90
C GLN A 122 -12.35 18.86 5.18
N GLU A 123 -13.17 19.08 6.20
CA GLU A 123 -13.18 18.27 7.43
C GLU A 123 -13.94 16.98 7.17
N VAL A 124 -13.25 15.85 7.35
CA VAL A 124 -13.83 14.53 7.14
C VAL A 124 -13.61 13.68 8.39
N GLU A 125 -14.62 12.90 8.77
CA GLU A 125 -14.52 12.01 9.92
C GLU A 125 -13.41 10.97 9.72
N LEU A 126 -12.57 10.75 10.73
CA LEU A 126 -11.36 9.92 10.62
C LEU A 126 -11.65 8.47 10.16
N TRP A 127 -12.78 7.91 10.60
CA TRP A 127 -13.21 6.57 10.19
C TRP A 127 -13.50 6.49 8.68
N ARG A 128 -13.99 7.56 8.06
CA ARG A 128 -14.23 7.63 6.60
C ARG A 128 -12.91 7.69 5.84
N SER A 129 -11.94 8.47 6.32
CA SER A 129 -10.58 8.50 5.76
C SER A 129 -9.90 7.14 5.83
N TYR A 130 -10.06 6.41 6.93
CA TYR A 130 -9.49 5.06 7.02
C TYR A 130 -10.20 4.04 6.14
N ILE A 131 -11.53 4.10 6.02
CA ILE A 131 -12.25 3.25 5.06
C ILE A 131 -11.78 3.55 3.63
N SER A 132 -11.69 4.81 3.22
CA SER A 132 -11.21 5.15 1.88
C SER A 132 -9.79 4.62 1.64
N GLY A 133 -8.88 4.79 2.60
CA GLY A 133 -7.52 4.24 2.56
C GLY A 133 -7.49 2.71 2.40
N THR A 134 -8.33 1.99 3.15
CA THR A 134 -8.43 0.53 3.02
C THR A 134 -8.95 0.09 1.65
N ILE A 135 -9.93 0.79 1.08
CA ILE A 135 -10.44 0.50 -0.27
C ILE A 135 -9.34 0.78 -1.31
N LEU A 136 -8.60 1.87 -1.17
CA LEU A 136 -7.46 2.21 -2.04
C LEU A 136 -6.38 1.12 -2.01
N LEU A 137 -6.12 0.51 -0.85
CA LEU A 137 -5.23 -0.66 -0.74
C LEU A 137 -5.84 -1.91 -1.40
N GLY A 138 -7.17 -2.06 -1.33
CA GLY A 138 -7.92 -3.13 -1.96
C GLY A 138 -7.80 -3.13 -3.48
N ILE A 139 -7.92 -1.95 -4.11
CA ILE A 139 -7.83 -1.76 -5.56
C ILE A 139 -6.38 -1.80 -6.08
N ALA A 140 -5.38 -1.68 -5.20
CA ALA A 140 -3.99 -1.69 -5.62
C ALA A 140 -3.67 -3.02 -6.35
N PRO A 141 -3.04 -2.95 -7.54
CA PRO A 141 -2.71 -4.14 -8.31
C PRO A 141 -1.74 -5.00 -7.50
N CYS A 142 -1.94 -6.31 -7.55
CA CYS A 142 -1.05 -7.26 -6.89
C CYS A 142 0.31 -7.22 -7.59
N THR A 143 1.34 -6.72 -6.92
CA THR A 143 2.72 -6.91 -7.34
C THR A 143 3.19 -8.25 -6.78
N ALA A 144 3.56 -9.16 -7.69
CA ALA A 144 4.11 -10.48 -7.38
C ALA A 144 5.64 -10.46 -7.50
#